data_AF-A0A7H1KNM3-F1
#
_entry.id   AF-A0A7H1KNM3-F1
#
_cell.length_a   1.000
_cell.length_b   1.000
_cell.length_c   1.000
_cell.angle_alpha   90.00
_cell.angle_beta   90.00
_cell.angle_gamma   90.00
#
_symmetry.space_group_name_H-M   'P 1'
#
loop_
_entity.id
_entity.type
_entity.pdbx_description
1 polymer ?
#
loop_
_entity_poly.entity_id
_entity_poly.type
_entity_poly.pdbx_seq_one_letter_code
_entity_poly.pdbx_strand_id
1 'polypeptide(L)'
;MLDEKLRTSFGKTFGKLSRTYDEVRPDYPEELVRDVIEISGVPSDGKILEIGIGTGKATRSFAEKDYEITALDISEEQMAIHACSDKRLTSQLLTLFI
;
A
#
# COMPACT_ATOMS: atom_id res chain seq x y z
N MET A 1 3.13 -11.28 -22.24
CA MET A 1 2.96 -10.13 -23.17
C MET A 1 1.57 -9.46 -23.08
N LEU A 2 0.46 -10.22 -22.90
CA LEU A 2 -0.86 -9.62 -22.65
C LEU A 2 -0.99 -9.10 -21.19
N ASP A 3 -0.39 -9.84 -20.26
CA ASP A 3 -0.14 -9.48 -18.85
C ASP A 3 0.47 -8.08 -18.66
N GLU A 4 1.55 -7.78 -19.38
CA GLU A 4 2.36 -6.58 -19.22
C GLU A 4 1.62 -5.33 -19.71
N LYS A 5 0.86 -5.47 -20.80
CA LYS A 5 0.00 -4.40 -21.32
C LYS A 5 -1.14 -4.09 -20.35
N LEU A 6 -1.76 -5.10 -19.76
CA LEU A 6 -2.81 -4.92 -18.75
C LEU A 6 -2.23 -4.27 -17.48
N ARG A 7 -1.09 -4.75 -16.98
CA ARG A 7 -0.39 -4.19 -15.82
C ARG A 7 -0.08 -2.71 -16.01
N THR A 8 0.49 -2.36 -17.17
CA THR A 8 0.80 -0.96 -17.53
C THR A 8 -0.47 -0.11 -17.64
N SER A 9 -1.54 -0.66 -18.21
CA SER A 9 -2.83 0.03 -18.35
C SER A 9 -3.47 0.33 -17.00
N PHE A 10 -3.51 -0.66 -16.09
CA PHE A 10 -4.07 -0.50 -14.76
C PHE A 10 -3.23 0.45 -13.90
N GLY A 11 -1.91 0.27 -13.86
CA GLY A 11 -1.01 1.17 -13.12
C GLY A 11 -1.20 2.64 -13.53
N LYS A 12 -1.27 2.91 -14.84
CA LYS A 12 -1.54 4.27 -15.35
C LYS A 12 -2.94 4.78 -15.02
N THR A 13 -3.94 3.90 -15.02
CA THR A 13 -5.34 4.30 -14.75
C THR A 13 -5.50 4.77 -13.31
N PHE A 14 -4.97 4.01 -12.35
CA PHE A 14 -5.00 4.39 -10.93
C PHE A 14 -4.03 5.54 -10.63
N GLY A 15 -2.87 5.57 -11.28
CA GLY A 15 -1.88 6.64 -11.11
C GLY A 15 -2.37 8.04 -11.49
N LYS A 16 -3.22 8.16 -12.52
CA LYS A 16 -3.75 9.46 -12.98
C LYS A 16 -4.53 10.23 -11.92
N LEU A 17 -5.19 9.52 -11.01
CA LEU A 17 -6.03 10.10 -9.97
C LEU A 17 -5.41 9.99 -8.58
N SER A 18 -4.12 9.64 -8.48
CA SER A 18 -3.49 9.34 -7.20
C SER A 18 -3.66 10.47 -6.18
N ARG A 19 -3.37 11.72 -6.56
CA ARG A 19 -3.50 12.90 -5.68
C ARG A 19 -4.94 13.15 -5.24
N THR A 20 -5.86 13.22 -6.21
CA THR A 20 -7.28 13.42 -5.89
C THR A 20 -7.81 12.30 -5.02
N TYR A 21 -7.43 11.05 -5.28
CA TYR A 21 -7.80 9.91 -4.46
C TYR A 21 -7.27 10.07 -3.04
N ASP A 22 -6.00 10.43 -2.85
CA ASP A 22 -5.42 10.61 -1.53
C ASP A 22 -6.12 11.71 -0.71
N GLU A 23 -6.50 12.80 -1.37
CA GLU A 23 -7.17 13.94 -0.75
C GLU A 23 -8.63 13.63 -0.37
N VAL A 24 -9.39 12.98 -1.25
CA VAL A 24 -10.84 12.80 -1.04
C VAL A 24 -11.21 11.50 -0.35
N ARG A 25 -10.33 10.49 -0.39
CA ARG A 25 -10.59 9.20 0.23
C ARG A 25 -10.36 9.32 1.75
N PRO A 26 -11.38 9.05 2.59
CA PRO A 26 -11.19 9.04 4.03
C PRO A 26 -10.16 7.99 4.44
N ASP A 27 -9.44 8.26 5.54
CA ASP A 27 -8.59 7.27 6.17
C ASP A 27 -9.42 6.16 6.83
N TYR A 28 -8.76 5.05 7.16
CA TYR A 28 -9.41 3.91 7.79
C TYR A 28 -9.61 4.17 9.29
N PRO A 29 -10.77 3.78 9.87
CA PRO A 29 -11.00 3.91 11.30
C PRO A 29 -10.08 2.97 12.07
N GLU A 30 -9.67 3.37 13.29
CA GLU A 30 -8.75 2.60 14.12
C GLU A 30 -9.33 1.22 14.49
N GLU A 31 -10.65 1.11 14.63
CA GLU A 31 -11.33 -0.15 14.92
C GLU A 31 -11.08 -1.19 13.83
N LEU A 32 -11.08 -0.78 12.56
CA LEU A 32 -10.80 -1.70 11.45
C LEU A 32 -9.37 -2.23 11.53
N VAL A 33 -8.41 -1.36 11.85
CA VAL A 33 -6.99 -1.73 11.96
C VAL A 33 -6.78 -2.73 13.09
N ARG A 34 -7.40 -2.48 14.25
CA ARG A 34 -7.40 -3.38 15.40
C ARG A 34 -8.00 -4.74 15.04
N ASP A 35 -9.18 -4.74 14.41
CA ASP A 35 -9.87 -5.98 14.07
C ASP A 35 -9.04 -6.81 13.07
N VAL A 36 -8.36 -6.18 12.10
CA VAL A 36 -7.44 -6.88 11.19
C VAL A 36 -6.26 -7.51 11.94
N ILE A 37 -5.64 -6.80 12.88
CA ILE A 37 -4.53 -7.34 13.69
C ILE A 37 -5.03 -8.53 14.53
N GLU A 38 -6.18 -8.39 15.19
CA GLU A 38 -6.75 -9.43 16.05
C GLU A 38 -7.09 -10.69 15.25
N ILE A 39 -7.80 -10.53 14.12
CA ILE A 39 -8.23 -11.64 13.27
C ILE A 39 -7.04 -12.34 12.60
N SER A 40 -6.04 -11.57 12.15
CA SER A 40 -4.86 -12.15 11.49
C SER A 40 -3.95 -12.89 12.46
N GLY A 41 -4.00 -12.57 13.76
CA GLY A 41 -3.10 -13.13 14.77
C GLY A 41 -1.63 -12.76 14.54
N VAL A 42 -1.37 -11.70 13.78
CA VAL A 42 -0.01 -11.23 13.52
C VAL A 42 0.61 -10.71 14.83
N PRO A 43 1.76 -11.25 15.28
CA PRO A 43 2.36 -10.82 16.53
C PRO A 43 2.88 -9.38 16.39
N SER A 44 3.09 -8.68 17.50
CA SER A 44 3.52 -7.27 17.49
C SER A 44 4.88 -7.01 16.82
N ASP A 45 5.72 -8.03 16.68
CA ASP A 45 7.00 -8.02 15.96
C ASP A 45 6.90 -8.70 14.58
N GLY A 46 5.68 -8.99 14.14
CA GLY A 46 5.40 -9.62 12.86
C GLY A 46 5.69 -8.70 11.68
N LYS A 47 5.81 -9.32 10.50
CA LYS A 47 6.02 -8.63 9.24
C LYS A 47 4.77 -8.71 8.37
N ILE A 48 4.38 -7.60 7.77
CA ILE A 48 3.19 -7.50 6.93
C ILE A 48 3.61 -7.34 5.47
N LEU A 49 3.00 -8.13 4.58
CA LEU A 49 3.07 -7.92 3.14
C LEU A 49 1.77 -7.27 2.68
N GLU A 50 1.85 -6.05 2.15
CA GLU A 50 0.73 -5.32 1.57
C GLU A 50 0.81 -5.36 0.04
N ILE A 51 -0.27 -5.83 -0.60
CA ILE A 51 -0.41 -5.89 -2.06
C ILE A 51 -1.43 -4.84 -2.48
N GLY A 52 -1.02 -3.92 -3.36
CA GLY A 52 -1.84 -2.79 -3.77
C GLY A 52 -1.86 -1.69 -2.72
N ILE A 53 -0.68 -1.23 -2.28
CA ILE A 53 -0.55 -0.15 -1.29
C ILE A 53 -1.28 1.14 -1.71
N GLY A 54 -1.42 1.39 -3.01
CA GLY A 54 -2.00 2.61 -3.53
C GLY A 54 -1.26 3.83 -2.97
N THR A 55 -1.99 4.76 -2.37
CA THR A 55 -1.42 5.98 -1.75
C THR A 55 -0.96 5.77 -0.30
N GLY A 56 -1.06 4.52 0.20
CA GLY A 56 -0.55 4.11 1.51
C GLY A 56 -1.41 4.52 2.71
N LYS A 57 -2.70 4.81 2.49
CA LYS A 57 -3.64 5.15 3.58
C LYS A 57 -3.75 4.05 4.63
N ALA A 58 -3.86 2.79 4.22
CA ALA A 58 -3.91 1.65 5.14
C ALA A 58 -2.53 1.40 5.80
N THR A 59 -1.47 1.40 4.99
CA THR A 59 -0.08 1.20 5.43
C THR A 59 0.29 2.07 6.62
N ARG A 60 -0.05 3.37 6.57
CA ARG A 60 0.24 4.31 7.66
C ARG A 60 -0.32 3.82 9.00
N SER A 61 -1.56 3.34 9.02
CA SER A 61 -2.21 2.88 10.25
C SER A 61 -1.54 1.66 10.87
N PHE A 62 -0.97 0.76 10.05
CA PHE A 62 -0.20 -0.38 10.57
C PHE A 62 1.24 0.02 10.95
N ALA A 63 1.86 0.94 10.21
CA ALA A 63 3.20 1.46 10.51
C ALA A 63 3.24 2.24 11.85
N GLU A 64 2.16 2.97 12.16
CA GLU A 64 1.95 3.64 13.46
C GLU A 64 1.84 2.66 14.64
N LYS A 65 1.55 1.38 14.37
CA LYS A 65 1.56 0.28 15.36
C LYS A 65 2.89 -0.49 15.38
N ASP A 66 3.94 0.09 14.80
CA ASP A 66 5.32 -0.42 14.76
C ASP A 66 5.55 -1.70 13.94
N TYR A 67 4.61 -2.10 13.08
CA TYR A 67 4.82 -3.23 12.16
C TYR A 67 5.88 -2.93 11.10
N GLU A 68 6.70 -3.93 10.77
CA GLU A 68 7.55 -3.91 9.58
C GLU A 68 6.71 -4.30 8.35
N ILE A 69 6.64 -3.41 7.36
CA ILE A 69 5.76 -3.59 6.20
C ILE A 69 6.59 -3.65 4.92
N THR A 70 6.31 -4.64 4.09
CA THR A 70 6.73 -4.69 2.69
C THR A 70 5.52 -4.39 1.83
N ALA A 71 5.60 -3.38 0.97
CA ALA A 71 4.48 -2.91 0.19
C ALA A 71 4.76 -2.98 -1.32
N LEU A 72 3.76 -3.41 -2.06
CA LEU A 72 3.82 -3.61 -3.51
C LEU A 72 2.68 -2.85 -4.20
N ASP A 73 2.99 -2.13 -5.27
CA ASP A 73 1.99 -1.62 -6.21
C ASP A 73 2.47 -1.75 -7.66
N ILE A 74 1.53 -1.64 -8.59
CA ILE A 74 1.78 -1.56 -10.02
C ILE A 74 1.83 -0.11 -10.53
N SER A 75 1.33 0.86 -9.76
CA SER A 75 1.38 2.30 -10.08
C SER A 75 2.48 2.99 -9.29
N GLU A 76 3.51 3.43 -10.01
CA GLU A 76 4.55 4.29 -9.48
C GLU A 76 3.97 5.61 -8.93
N GLU A 77 2.97 6.18 -9.60
CA GLU A 77 2.37 7.45 -9.22
C GLU A 77 1.54 7.37 -7.93
N GLN A 78 0.96 6.21 -7.62
CA GLN A 78 0.31 6.00 -6.33
C GLN A 78 1.35 5.82 -5.22
N MET A 79 2.38 4.99 -5.44
CA MET A 79 3.47 4.78 -4.47
C MET A 79 4.23 6.08 -4.17
N ALA A 80 4.41 6.95 -5.15
CA ALA A 80 5.09 8.23 -5.00
C ALA A 80 4.41 9.18 -4.00
N ILE A 81 3.10 9.05 -3.76
CA ILE A 81 2.41 9.82 -2.72
C ILE A 81 2.86 9.38 -1.33
N HIS A 82 3.07 8.09 -1.15
CA HIS A 82 3.42 7.51 0.14
C HIS A 82 4.91 7.60 0.48
N ALA A 83 5.80 7.53 -0.51
CA ALA A 83 7.26 7.42 -0.35
C ALA A 83 7.95 8.58 0.42
N CYS A 84 7.20 9.57 0.91
CA CYS A 84 7.74 10.74 1.60
C CYS A 84 7.88 10.58 3.13
N SER A 85 7.43 9.48 3.78
CA SER A 85 7.17 9.55 5.24
C SER A 85 7.66 8.47 6.21
N ASP A 86 8.19 7.29 5.82
CA ASP A 86 8.58 6.27 6.84
C ASP A 86 9.84 5.44 6.50
N LYS A 87 10.72 5.23 7.49
CA LYS A 87 11.97 4.47 7.39
C LYS A 87 11.79 2.96 7.57
N ARG A 88 10.62 2.49 8.03
CA ARG A 88 10.32 1.06 8.25
C ARG A 88 9.54 0.40 7.12
N LEU A 89 9.27 1.17 6.06
CA LEU A 89 8.64 0.67 4.86
C LEU A 89 9.69 0.34 3.80
N THR A 90 9.66 -0.88 3.31
CA THR A 90 10.28 -1.23 2.03
C THR A 90 9.19 -1.31 0.98
N SER A 91 9.13 -0.29 0.11
CA SER A 91 8.19 -0.26 -1.01
C SER A 91 8.93 -0.68 -2.28
N GLN A 92 8.44 -1.71 -2.97
CA GLN A 92 9.01 -2.17 -4.24
C GLN A 92 7.96 -2.08 -5.34
N LEU A 93 8.35 -1.51 -6.48
CA LEU A 93 7.53 -1.60 -7.68
C LEU A 93 7.43 -3.07 -8.09
N LEU A 94 6.22 -3.56 -8.35
CA LEU A 94 6.05 -4.92 -8.83
C LEU A 94 6.45 -5.01 -10.31
N THR A 95 7.75 -5.19 -10.57
CA THR A 95 8.30 -5.20 -11.94
C THR A 95 8.43 -6.60 -12.55
N LEU A 96 8.34 -7.70 -11.76
CA LEU A 96 8.76 -9.03 -12.25
C LEU A 96 8.15 -10.28 -11.59
N PHE A 97 6.86 -10.32 -11.21
CA PHE A 97 6.25 -11.56 -10.64
C PHE A 97 4.88 -11.97 -11.19
N ILE A 98 4.36 -11.31 -12.23
CA ILE A 98 3.15 -11.74 -12.96
C ILE A 98 3.36 -11.37 -14.44
#